data_AF-A0A060ZAW3-F1
#
_entry.id   AF-A0A060ZAW3-F1
#
_cell.length_a   1.000
_cell.length_b   1.000
_cell.length_c   1.000
_cell.angle_alpha   90.00
_cell.angle_beta   90.00
_cell.angle_gamma   90.00
#
_symmetry.space_group_name_H-M   'P 1'
#
loop_
_entity.id
_entity.type
_entity.pdbx_description
1 polymer ?
#
loop_
_entity_poly.entity_id
_entity_poly.type
_entity_poly.pdbx_seq_one_letter_code
_entity_poly.pdbx_strand_id
1 'polypeptide(L)'
;DFPSFKHPKEHCASDNIEMEGVSDHCKSTRPGRPSKLSAHTRRRLIRDAAKRPMITLDELQRSTAEVGDSVHRTTIIRILHKSGLYGRVARRKPFLKDIHKKCCLKFATSHLGDTPNMWKKVLWSDETKIEHISI
;
A
#
# COMPACT_ATOMS: atom_id res chain seq x y z
N ASP A 1 -0.18 -8.12 -13.10
CA ASP A 1 1.15 -7.74 -12.58
C ASP A 1 1.05 -6.66 -11.53
N PHE A 2 1.39 -7.01 -10.28
CA PHE A 2 1.56 -6.04 -9.20
C PHE A 2 2.94 -5.38 -9.36
N PRO A 3 3.07 -4.06 -9.23
CA PRO A 3 4.38 -3.42 -9.27
C PRO A 3 5.20 -3.87 -8.06
N SER A 4 6.33 -4.51 -8.36
CA SER A 4 7.34 -4.98 -7.42
C SER A 4 7.92 -3.81 -6.63
N PHE A 5 7.86 -3.93 -5.30
CA PHE A 5 8.56 -3.03 -4.38
C PHE A 5 10.07 -3.19 -4.58
N LYS A 6 10.70 -2.20 -5.22
CA LYS A 6 12.16 -2.14 -5.33
C LYS A 6 12.76 -1.85 -3.95
N HIS A 7 13.55 -2.80 -3.44
CA HIS A 7 14.48 -2.56 -2.34
C HIS A 7 15.75 -1.85 -2.89
N PRO A 8 16.34 -0.88 -2.18
CA PRO A 8 17.64 -0.35 -2.56
C PRO A 8 18.72 -1.43 -2.41
N LYS A 9 19.63 -1.47 -3.38
CA LYS A 9 20.80 -2.35 -3.42
C LYS A 9 21.84 -1.87 -2.41
N GLU A 10 22.15 -2.70 -1.42
CA GLU A 10 23.40 -2.64 -0.66
C GLU A 10 24.58 -2.75 -1.66
N HIS A 11 25.53 -1.81 -1.62
CA HIS A 11 26.85 -1.99 -2.23
C HIS A 11 27.89 -1.85 -1.13
N CYS A 12 28.54 -2.97 -0.80
CA CYS A 12 29.79 -2.99 -0.06
C CYS A 12 30.91 -2.59 -1.02
N ALA A 13 31.70 -1.59 -0.67
CA ALA A 13 33.03 -1.37 -1.23
C ALA A 13 34.02 -1.46 -0.06
N SER A 14 34.88 -2.48 -0.11
CA SER A 14 36.00 -2.65 0.80
C SER A 14 37.20 -1.96 0.16
N ASP A 15 37.72 -0.91 0.79
CA ASP A 15 39.06 -0.39 0.51
C ASP A 15 39.80 -0.27 1.85
N ASN A 16 40.89 -1.04 1.98
CA ASN A 16 41.78 -1.04 3.13
C ASN A 16 42.73 0.16 3.05
N ILE A 17 42.72 1.03 4.07
CA ILE A 17 43.80 1.99 4.34
C ILE A 17 44.07 1.94 5.85
N GLU A 18 45.29 1.56 6.25
CA GLU A 18 45.74 1.47 7.63
C GLU A 18 45.95 2.86 8.26
N MET A 19 45.20 3.10 9.33
CA MET A 19 45.57 3.67 10.64
C MET A 19 46.49 4.89 10.70
N GLU A 20 45.89 6.07 10.87
CA GLU A 20 46.41 7.11 11.77
C GLU A 20 45.25 7.62 12.64
N GLY A 21 45.47 7.63 13.96
CA GLY A 21 44.42 7.76 14.97
C GLY A 21 43.65 9.09 14.91
N VAL A 22 42.38 9.02 14.51
CA VAL A 22 41.40 10.06 14.77
C VAL A 22 40.42 9.50 15.78
N SER A 23 40.38 10.11 16.96
CA SER A 23 39.38 9.82 17.98
C SER A 23 38.00 10.19 17.42
N ASP A 24 37.32 9.21 16.82
CA ASP A 24 35.93 9.33 16.43
C ASP A 24 35.08 9.43 17.69
N HIS A 25 34.94 10.65 18.20
CA HIS A 25 33.86 10.99 19.08
C HIS A 25 32.58 10.90 18.23
N CYS A 26 32.01 9.69 18.18
CA CYS A 26 30.67 9.42 17.68
C CYS A 26 29.74 10.45 18.31
N LYS A 27 29.41 11.51 17.56
CA LYS A 27 28.41 12.49 17.97
C LYS A 27 27.08 11.77 17.93
N SER A 28 26.66 11.22 19.07
CA SER A 28 25.36 10.58 19.19
C SER A 28 24.29 11.62 18.83
N THR A 29 23.47 11.31 17.82
CA THR A 29 22.34 12.16 17.45
C THR A 29 21.46 12.30 18.68
N ARG A 30 21.18 13.54 19.09
CA ARG A 30 20.36 13.82 20.28
C ARG A 30 19.03 13.07 20.13
N PRO A 31 18.60 12.28 21.14
CA PRO A 31 17.31 11.63 21.07
C PRO A 31 16.23 12.70 20.92
N GLY A 32 15.46 12.59 19.84
CA GLY A 32 14.34 13.49 19.60
C GLY A 32 13.27 13.36 20.68
N ARG A 33 12.27 14.24 20.63
CA ARG A 33 11.12 14.17 21.55
C ARG A 33 10.44 12.80 21.47
N PRO A 34 10.16 12.13 22.60
CA PRO A 34 9.44 10.87 22.59
C PRO A 34 8.04 11.04 21.98
N SER A 35 7.60 10.00 21.26
CA SER A 35 6.26 9.94 20.68
C SER A 35 5.20 9.96 21.78
N LYS A 36 4.10 10.69 21.58
CA LYS A 36 2.94 10.64 22.46
C LYS A 36 2.25 9.27 22.48
N LEU A 37 2.29 8.54 21.36
CA LEU A 37 1.72 7.20 21.27
C LEU A 37 2.70 6.14 21.75
N SER A 38 2.20 5.23 22.57
CA SER A 38 2.90 3.98 22.89
C SER A 38 3.15 3.15 21.62
N ALA A 39 4.24 2.38 21.62
CA ALA A 39 4.56 1.46 20.54
C ALA A 39 3.46 0.41 20.32
N HIS A 40 2.78 -0.01 21.39
CA HIS A 40 1.66 -0.95 21.31
C HIS A 40 0.46 -0.33 20.59
N THR A 41 0.01 0.85 21.05
CA THR A 41 -1.10 1.59 20.47
C THR A 41 -0.85 1.90 18.99
N ARG A 42 0.37 2.32 18.65
CA ARG A 42 0.77 2.58 17.26
C ARG A 42 0.63 1.35 16.36
N ARG A 43 1.04 0.17 16.83
CA ARG A 43 0.91 -1.09 16.06
C ARG A 43 -0.56 -1.49 15.89
N ARG A 44 -1.37 -1.35 16.94
CA ARG A 44 -2.81 -1.62 16.89
C ARG A 44 -3.50 -0.70 15.89
N LEU A 45 -3.22 0.60 15.95
CA LEU A 45 -3.74 1.62 15.02
C LEU A 45 -3.47 1.25 13.55
N ILE A 46 -2.22 0.91 13.23
CA ILE A 46 -1.83 0.52 11.86
C ILE A 46 -2.55 -0.77 11.43
N ARG A 47 -2.63 -1.77 12.31
CA ARG A 47 -3.32 -3.04 12.04
C ARG A 47 -4.81 -2.83 11.78
N ASP A 48 -5.45 -1.99 12.58
CA ASP A 48 -6.88 -1.71 12.48
C ASP A 48 -7.20 -0.99 11.17
N ALA A 49 -6.38 -0.01 10.80
CA ALA A 49 -6.49 0.70 9.52
C ALA A 49 -6.24 -0.22 8.30
N ALA A 50 -5.30 -1.16 8.40
CA ALA A 50 -5.04 -2.12 7.34
C ALA A 50 -6.17 -3.16 7.19
N LYS A 51 -6.75 -3.62 8.31
CA LYS A 51 -7.86 -4.60 8.30
C LYS A 51 -9.17 -4.00 7.80
N ARG A 52 -9.44 -2.75 8.15
CA ARG A 52 -10.68 -2.03 7.80
C ARG A 52 -10.34 -0.79 6.98
N PRO A 53 -10.19 -0.90 5.64
CA PRO A 53 -9.75 0.22 4.81
C PRO A 53 -10.77 1.38 4.74
N MET A 54 -12.02 1.16 5.15
CA MET A 54 -13.07 2.18 5.21
C MET A 54 -13.20 2.84 6.59
N ILE A 55 -12.32 2.54 7.54
CA ILE A 55 -12.38 3.14 8.87
C ILE A 55 -12.15 4.65 8.79
N THR A 56 -12.97 5.40 9.53
CA THR A 56 -12.81 6.86 9.60
C THR A 56 -11.70 7.24 10.56
N LEU A 57 -11.08 8.39 10.30
CA LEU A 57 -10.04 8.93 11.18
C LEU A 57 -10.57 9.20 12.60
N ASP A 58 -11.85 9.54 12.72
CA ASP A 58 -12.53 9.85 13.97
C ASP A 58 -12.69 8.59 14.82
N GLU A 59 -13.01 7.47 14.19
CA GLU A 59 -13.08 6.17 14.86
C GLU A 59 -11.70 5.73 15.35
N LEU A 60 -10.65 5.92 14.54
CA LEU A 60 -9.26 5.69 14.96
C LEU A 60 -8.83 6.60 16.11
N GLN A 61 -9.31 7.85 16.12
CA GLN A 61 -9.03 8.79 17.19
C GLN A 61 -9.69 8.35 18.51
N ARG A 62 -10.97 7.94 18.46
CA ARG A 62 -11.70 7.42 19.62
C ARG A 62 -11.03 6.16 20.18
N SER A 63 -10.68 5.20 19.33
CA SER A 63 -10.05 3.94 19.78
C SER A 63 -8.67 4.14 20.42
N THR A 64 -7.97 5.21 20.04
CA THR A 64 -6.68 5.59 20.65
C THR A 64 -6.91 6.29 21.99
N ALA A 65 -7.92 7.16 22.08
CA ALA A 65 -8.29 7.85 23.32
C ALA A 65 -8.80 6.88 24.40
N GLU A 66 -9.51 5.80 24.03
CA GLU A 66 -9.95 4.74 24.94
C GLU A 66 -8.79 4.04 25.66
N VAL A 67 -7.62 3.97 25.03
CA VAL A 67 -6.39 3.37 25.59
C VAL A 67 -5.63 4.38 26.48
N GLY A 68 -6.10 5.63 26.55
CA GLY A 68 -5.46 6.73 27.29
C GLY A 68 -4.54 7.59 26.42
N ASP A 69 -4.39 7.27 25.14
CA ASP A 69 -3.53 7.97 24.20
C ASP A 69 -4.34 9.02 23.41
N SER A 70 -4.57 10.20 24.01
CA SER A 70 -5.26 11.29 23.32
C SER A 70 -4.35 12.00 22.30
N VAL A 71 -4.64 11.78 21.01
CA VAL A 71 -3.88 12.37 19.90
C VAL A 71 -4.77 13.07 18.89
N HIS A 72 -4.20 14.07 18.22
CA HIS A 72 -4.87 14.80 17.15
C HIS A 72 -4.88 13.99 15.84
N ARG A 73 -5.92 14.21 15.04
CA ARG A 73 -6.14 13.61 13.70
C ARG A 73 -4.90 13.64 12.81
N THR A 74 -4.21 14.78 12.74
CA THR A 74 -2.99 14.95 11.94
C THR A 74 -1.84 14.03 12.38
N THR A 75 -1.76 13.67 13.66
CA THR A 75 -0.75 12.73 14.18
C THR A 75 -1.05 11.32 13.69
N ILE A 76 -2.32 10.91 13.72
CA ILE A 76 -2.77 9.62 13.20
C ILE A 76 -2.48 9.52 11.70
N ILE A 77 -2.84 10.55 10.91
CA ILE A 77 -2.54 10.60 9.47
C ILE A 77 -1.04 10.43 9.21
N ARG A 78 -0.18 11.19 9.92
CA ARG A 78 1.28 11.09 9.75
C ARG A 78 1.81 9.69 10.04
N ILE A 79 1.26 9.01 11.03
CA ILE A 79 1.65 7.63 11.36
C ILE A 79 1.23 6.67 10.25
N LEU A 80 -0.01 6.79 9.76
CA LEU A 80 -0.52 5.98 8.65
C LEU A 80 0.32 6.19 7.38
N HIS A 81 0.65 7.44 7.04
CA HIS A 81 1.50 7.75 5.89
C HIS A 81 2.92 7.19 6.05
N LYS A 82 3.50 7.26 7.26
CA LYS A 82 4.80 6.63 7.56
C LYS A 82 4.76 5.11 7.40
N SER A 83 3.60 4.48 7.59
CA SER A 83 3.40 3.04 7.30
C SER A 83 2.91 2.76 5.87
N GLY A 84 2.89 3.76 4.99
CA GLY A 84 2.45 3.60 3.59
C GLY A 84 0.94 3.46 3.38
N LEU A 85 0.13 3.74 4.40
CA LEU A 85 -1.33 3.70 4.32
C LEU A 85 -1.86 5.08 3.97
N TYR A 86 -2.64 5.15 2.89
CA TYR A 86 -3.23 6.38 2.40
C TYR A 86 -4.71 6.20 2.10
N GLY A 87 -5.50 7.26 2.32
CA GLY A 87 -6.90 7.29 1.92
C GLY A 87 -7.04 7.15 0.40
N ARG A 88 -7.92 6.26 -0.04
CA ARG A 88 -8.27 6.02 -1.45
C ARG A 88 -9.77 5.77 -1.57
N VAL A 89 -10.31 6.06 -2.75
CA VAL A 89 -11.70 5.76 -3.09
C VAL A 89 -11.75 4.42 -3.83
N ALA A 90 -12.58 3.49 -3.33
CA ALA A 90 -12.80 2.23 -4.01
C ALA A 90 -13.45 2.44 -5.39
N ARG A 91 -12.94 1.78 -6.43
CA ARG A 91 -13.52 1.84 -7.77
C ARG A 91 -14.79 1.00 -7.82
N ARG A 92 -15.83 1.51 -8.50
CA ARG A 92 -17.04 0.71 -8.80
C ARG A 92 -16.63 -0.45 -9.72
N LYS A 93 -17.00 -1.67 -9.33
CA LYS A 93 -16.76 -2.89 -10.11
C LYS A 93 -18.08 -3.66 -10.21
N PRO A 94 -18.39 -4.29 -11.36
CA PRO A 94 -19.53 -5.20 -11.43
C PRO A 94 -19.39 -6.33 -10.40
N PHE A 95 -20.50 -6.73 -9.82
CA PHE A 95 -20.53 -7.83 -8.87
C PHE A 95 -20.27 -9.16 -9.61
N LEU A 96 -19.21 -9.86 -9.24
CA LEU A 96 -18.85 -11.14 -9.84
C LEU A 96 -19.24 -12.29 -8.92
N LYS A 97 -20.14 -13.16 -9.40
CA LYS A 97 -20.42 -14.45 -8.77
C LYS A 97 -19.20 -15.37 -8.86
N ASP A 98 -19.11 -16.35 -7.97
CA ASP A 98 -17.95 -17.25 -7.94
C ASP A 98 -17.82 -18.11 -9.20
N ILE A 99 -18.93 -18.42 -9.86
CA ILE A 99 -18.94 -19.08 -11.17
C ILE A 99 -18.20 -18.23 -12.21
N HIS A 100 -18.49 -16.92 -12.28
CA HIS A 100 -17.83 -16.02 -13.23
C HIS A 100 -16.33 -15.94 -12.95
N LYS A 101 -15.92 -15.85 -11.67
CA LYS A 101 -14.50 -15.82 -11.30
C LYS A 101 -13.76 -17.09 -11.75
N LYS A 102 -14.37 -18.26 -11.54
CA LYS A 102 -13.80 -19.55 -11.97
C LYS A 102 -13.68 -19.64 -13.49
N CYS A 103 -14.72 -19.26 -14.22
CA CYS A 103 -14.70 -19.26 -15.68
C CYS A 103 -13.66 -18.29 -16.24
N CYS A 104 -13.61 -17.05 -15.73
CA CYS A 104 -12.61 -16.07 -16.13
C CYS A 104 -11.18 -16.54 -15.82
N LEU A 105 -10.95 -17.14 -14.65
CA LEU A 105 -9.63 -17.67 -14.30
C LEU A 105 -9.23 -18.82 -15.22
N LYS A 106 -10.12 -19.79 -15.44
CA LYS A 106 -9.87 -20.93 -16.35
C LYS A 106 -9.52 -20.43 -17.76
N PHE A 107 -10.31 -19.50 -18.28
CA PHE A 107 -10.06 -18.88 -19.58
C PHE A 107 -8.70 -18.18 -19.61
N ALA A 108 -8.36 -17.36 -18.62
CA ALA A 108 -7.07 -16.69 -18.57
C ALA A 108 -5.91 -17.70 -18.54
N THR A 109 -6.02 -18.75 -17.70
CA THR A 109 -4.97 -19.77 -17.58
C THR A 109 -4.78 -20.60 -18.83
N SER A 110 -5.86 -20.95 -19.56
CA SER A 110 -5.73 -21.75 -20.77
C SER A 110 -5.10 -20.98 -21.93
N HIS A 111 -5.16 -19.65 -21.89
CA HIS A 111 -4.66 -18.78 -22.95
C HIS A 111 -3.37 -18.02 -22.56
N LEU A 112 -2.71 -18.37 -21.44
CA LEU A 112 -1.44 -17.72 -21.01
C LEU A 112 -0.29 -17.89 -22.01
N GLY A 113 -0.26 -19.02 -22.73
CA GLY A 113 0.78 -19.34 -23.71
C GLY A 113 0.45 -18.93 -25.14
N ASP A 114 -0.69 -18.28 -25.37
CA ASP A 114 -1.14 -18.00 -26.72
C ASP A 114 -0.34 -16.90 -27.38
N THR A 115 0.06 -17.15 -28.62
CA THR A 115 0.82 -16.19 -29.41
C THR A 115 -0.06 -15.01 -29.82
N PRO A 116 0.51 -13.80 -29.96
CA PRO A 116 -0.21 -12.64 -30.49
C PRO A 116 -0.90 -12.88 -31.84
N ASN A 117 -0.35 -13.77 -32.67
CA ASN A 117 -0.94 -14.13 -33.96
C ASN A 117 -2.23 -14.94 -33.84
N MET A 118 -2.44 -15.66 -32.74
CA MET A 118 -3.73 -16.31 -32.46
C MET A 118 -4.81 -15.23 -32.24
N TRP A 119 -4.54 -14.28 -31.35
CA TRP A 119 -5.48 -13.20 -31.00
C TRP A 119 -5.87 -12.30 -32.18
N LYS A 120 -4.98 -12.11 -33.16
CA LYS A 120 -5.28 -11.38 -34.40
C LYS A 120 -6.37 -12.04 -35.25
N LYS A 121 -6.59 -13.35 -35.07
CA LYS A 121 -7.64 -14.10 -35.80
C LYS A 121 -9.00 -13.99 -35.09
N VAL A 122 -9.03 -13.49 -33.85
CA VAL A 122 -10.27 -13.36 -33.07
C VAL A 122 -10.94 -12.04 -33.43
N LEU A 123 -12.17 -12.12 -33.95
CA LEU A 123 -13.03 -10.96 -34.12
C LEU A 123 -13.74 -10.68 -32.79
N TRP A 124 -13.51 -9.49 -32.24
CA TRP A 124 -14.15 -9.04 -31.01
C TRP A 124 -15.36 -8.17 -31.33
N SER A 125 -16.52 -8.49 -30.77
CA SER A 125 -17.71 -7.66 -30.84
C SER A 125 -18.29 -7.46 -29.44
N ASP A 126 -18.68 -6.23 -29.14
CA ASP A 126 -19.42 -5.85 -27.93
C ASP A 126 -20.52 -4.86 -28.34
N GLU A 127 -21.61 -4.85 -27.59
CA GLU A 127 -22.74 -3.97 -27.82
C GLU A 127 -22.76 -2.87 -26.75
N THR A 128 -22.67 -1.61 -27.19
CA THR A 128 -22.78 -0.45 -26.30
C THR A 128 -23.95 0.41 -26.71
N LYS A 129 -24.76 0.82 -25.74
CA LYS A 129 -25.85 1.77 -25.99
C LYS A 129 -25.28 3.17 -26.22
N ILE A 130 -25.59 3.76 -27.37
CA ILE A 130 -25.23 5.14 -27.70
C ILE A 130 -26.47 6.01 -27.48
N GLU A 131 -26.41 6.89 -26.48
CA GLU A 131 -27.47 7.86 -26.25
C GLU A 131 -27.25 9.07 -27.17
N HIS A 132 -28.29 9.49 -27.87
CA HIS A 132 -28.23 10.69 -28.71
C HIS A 132 -28.25 11.93 -27.82
N ILE A 133 -27.14 12.66 -27.76
CA ILE A 133 -27.04 13.94 -27.04
C ILE A 133 -27.35 15.04 -28.06
N SER A 134 -28.59 15.53 -28.04
CA SER A 134 -28.97 16.73 -28.78
C SER A 134 -28.31 17.95 -28.11
N ILE A 135 -27.46 18.66 -28.85
CA ILE A 135 -26.81 19.91 -28.43
C ILE A 135 -27.69 21.09 -28.84
#